data_AF-C7P5J3-F1
#
_entry.id   AF-C7P5J3-F1
#
_cell.length_a   1.000
_cell.length_b   1.000
_cell.length_c   1.000
_cell.angle_alpha   90.00
_cell.angle_beta   90.00
_cell.angle_gamma   90.00
#
_symmetry.space_group_name_H-M   'P 1'
#
loop_
_entity.id
_entity.type
_entity.pdbx_description
1 polymer ?
#
loop_
_entity_poly.entity_id
_entity_poly.type
_entity_poly.pdbx_seq_one_letter_code
_entity_poly.pdbx_strand_id
1 'polypeptide(L)' 'MDEKRKLLFDKIANAGIVFVGYEFLFMLYVILNTASGMMTLHMGVVLFIGDAIAILITIWLLCAILYDIYKKL' A
#
# COMPACT_ATOMS: atom_id res chain seq x y z
N MET A 1 21.77 -16.89 -2.49
CA MET A 1 20.84 -16.05 -3.29
C MET A 1 21.61 -15.53 -4.49
N ASP A 2 21.22 -15.91 -5.71
CA ASP A 2 21.84 -15.37 -6.92
C ASP A 2 21.69 -13.84 -6.94
N GLU A 3 22.75 -13.13 -7.32
CA GLU A 3 22.84 -11.66 -7.27
C GLU A 3 21.71 -10.98 -8.07
N LYS A 4 21.30 -11.59 -9.18
CA LYS A 4 20.15 -11.14 -10.00
C LYS A 4 18.81 -11.26 -9.27
N ARG A 5 18.59 -12.31 -8.48
CA ARG A 5 17.35 -12.51 -7.71
C ARG A 5 17.28 -11.59 -6.50
N LYS A 6 18.43 -11.29 -5.87
CA LYS A 6 18.55 -10.27 -4.83
C LYS A 6 18.11 -8.89 -5.34
N LEU A 7 18.68 -8.49 -6.48
CA LEU A 7 18.32 -7.23 -7.15
C LEU A 7 16.83 -7.13 -7.50
N LEU A 8 16.21 -8.24 -7.93
CA LEU A 8 14.78 -8.28 -8.23
C LEU A 8 13.93 -8.12 -6.96
N PHE A 9 14.28 -8.83 -5.89
CA PHE A 9 13.61 -8.74 -4.59
C PHE A 9 13.66 -7.31 -4.04
N ASP A 10 14.85 -6.70 -4.01
CA ASP A 10 15.05 -5.34 -3.48
C ASP A 10 14.26 -4.30 -4.28
N LYS A 11 14.19 -4.44 -5.62
CA LYS A 11 13.40 -3.55 -6.47
C LYS A 11 11.90 -3.67 -6.21
N ILE A 12 11.38 -4.89 -6.08
CA ILE A 12 9.95 -5.13 -5.82
C ILE A 12 9.57 -4.66 -4.41
N ALA A 13 10.42 -4.93 -3.42
CA ALA A 13 10.22 -4.45 -2.06
C ALA A 13 10.19 -2.92 -2.01
N ASN A 14 11.12 -2.23 -2.69
CA ASN A 14 11.12 -0.78 -2.78
C ASN A 14 9.87 -0.23 -3.49
N ALA A 15 9.45 -0.85 -4.59
CA ALA A 15 8.21 -0.48 -5.25
C ALA A 15 7.01 -0.62 -4.30
N GLY A 16 6.96 -1.71 -3.53
CA GLY A 16 5.92 -1.93 -2.53
C GLY A 16 5.86 -0.87 -1.44
N ILE A 17 7.00 -0.45 -0.91
CA ILE A 17 7.09 0.64 0.06
C ILE A 17 6.50 1.94 -0.51
N VAL A 18 6.79 2.25 -1.77
CA VAL A 18 6.23 3.43 -2.44
C VAL A 18 4.72 3.32 -2.59
N PHE A 19 4.19 2.17 -3.02
CA PHE A 19 2.74 1.97 -3.15
C PHE A 19 2.01 2.11 -1.82
N VAL A 20 2.47 1.42 -0.78
CA VAL A 20 1.88 1.51 0.57
C VAL A 20 2.00 2.94 1.11
N GLY A 21 3.12 3.61 0.87
CA GLY A 21 3.30 5.01 1.25
C GLY A 21 2.27 5.95 0.60
N TYR A 22 1.92 5.72 -0.66
CA TYR A 22 0.88 6.50 -1.34
C TYR A 22 -0.52 6.25 -0.78
N GLU A 23 -0.85 5.02 -0.41
CA GLU A 23 -2.12 4.71 0.24
C GLU A 23 -2.25 5.44 1.58
N PHE A 24 -1.19 5.43 2.42
CA PHE A 24 -1.19 6.22 3.66
C PHE A 24 -1.34 7.72 3.43
N LEU A 25 -0.73 8.27 2.38
CA LEU A 25 -0.91 9.69 2.01
C LEU A 25 -2.35 9.99 1.60
N PHE A 26 -3.00 9.07 0.89
CA PHE A 26 -4.41 9.20 0.54
C PHE A 26 -5.30 9.16 1.79
N MET A 27 -5.06 8.24 2.71
CA MET A 27 -5.76 8.19 4.00
C MET A 27 -5.65 9.52 4.76
N LEU A 28 -4.44 10.09 4.83
CA LEU A 28 -4.21 11.38 5.48
C LEU A 28 -4.96 12.52 4.76
N TYR A 29 -4.96 12.52 3.43
CA TYR A 29 -5.73 13.47 2.64
C TYR A 29 -7.23 13.37 2.99
N VAL A 30 -7.80 12.18 3.04
CA VAL A 30 -9.22 11.98 3.38
C VAL A 30 -9.54 12.52 4.78
N ILE A 31 -8.70 12.22 5.77
CA ILE A 31 -8.86 12.72 7.15
C ILE A 31 -8.83 14.25 7.19
N LEU A 32 -7.81 14.87 6.59
CA LEU A 32 -7.64 16.33 6.60
C LEU A 32 -8.78 17.06 5.90
N ASN A 33 -9.23 16.54 4.75
CA ASN A 33 -10.31 17.15 3.96
C ASN A 33 -11.69 16.96 4.62
N THR A 34 -11.87 15.86 5.35
CA THR A 34 -13.09 15.65 6.14
C THR A 34 -13.09 16.58 7.37
N ALA A 35 -11.94 16.72 8.05
CA ALA A 35 -11.78 17.59 9.20
C ALA A 35 -11.90 19.09 8.84
N SER A 36 -11.48 19.49 7.64
CA SER A 36 -11.60 20.88 7.17
C SER A 36 -13.01 21.25 6.69
N GLY A 37 -13.94 20.28 6.64
CA GLY A 37 -15.30 20.48 6.15
C GLY A 37 -15.43 20.58 4.63
N MET A 38 -14.34 20.38 3.88
CA MET A 38 -14.37 20.34 2.41
C MET A 38 -15.01 19.04 1.88
N MET A 39 -15.05 17.99 2.71
CA MET A 39 -15.66 16.71 2.38
C MET A 39 -16.73 16.35 3.42
N THR A 40 -17.85 15.79 2.96
CA THR A 40 -18.90 15.31 3.86
C THR A 40 -18.43 14.09 4.65
N LEU A 41 -18.91 13.97 5.89
CA LEU A 41 -18.49 12.90 6.81
C LEU A 41 -18.82 11.50 6.26
N HIS A 42 -19.95 11.34 5.58
CA HIS A 42 -20.30 10.08 4.90
C HIS A 42 -19.30 9.71 3.80
N MET A 43 -18.91 10.68 2.96
CA MET A 43 -17.94 10.43 1.89
C MET A 43 -16.55 10.11 2.47
N GLY A 44 -16.13 10.84 3.51
CA GLY A 44 -14.88 10.58 4.21
C GLY A 44 -14.80 9.16 4.80
N VAL A 45 -15.87 8.70 5.45
CA VAL A 45 -15.92 7.33 6.01
C VAL A 45 -15.84 6.26 4.91
N VAL A 46 -16.56 6.44 3.80
CA VAL A 46 -16.52 5.47 2.68
C VAL A 46 -15.13 5.40 2.08
N LEU A 47 -14.49 6.55 1.82
CA LEU A 47 -13.14 6.60 1.26
C LEU A 47 -12.10 6.04 2.22
N PHE A 48 -12.22 6.31 3.53
CA PHE A 48 -11.32 5.76 4.54
C PHE A 48 -11.40 4.23 4.61
N ILE A 49 -12.62 3.66 4.63
CA ILE A 49 -12.80 2.20 4.64
C ILE A 49 -12.29 1.59 3.33
N GLY A 50 -12.59 2.22 2.19
CA GLY A 50 -12.11 1.76 0.88
C GLY A 50 -10.59 1.72 0.80
N ASP A 51 -9.93 2.75 1.31
CA ASP A 51 -8.46 2.83 1.35
C ASP A 51 -7.84 1.81 2.32
N ALA A 52 -8.45 1.59 3.48
CA ALA A 52 -8.02 0.53 4.40
C ALA A 52 -8.10 -0.86 3.75
N ILE A 53 -9.13 -1.14 2.95
CA ILE A 53 -9.24 -2.38 2.17
C ILE A 53 -8.17 -2.45 1.08
N ALA A 54 -7.91 -1.33 0.39
CA ALA A 54 -6.86 -1.26 -0.63
C ALA A 54 -5.48 -1.60 -0.05
N ILE A 55 -5.13 -1.01 1.11
CA ILE A 55 -3.89 -1.30 1.84
C ILE A 55 -3.75 -2.79 2.14
N LEU A 56 -4.82 -3.42 2.63
CA LEU A 56 -4.81 -4.86 2.95
C LEU A 56 -4.55 -5.71 1.69
N ILE A 57 -5.17 -5.36 0.57
CA ILE A 57 -4.97 -6.06 -0.71
C ILE A 57 -3.53 -5.86 -1.22
N THR A 58 -3.03 -4.63 -1.18
CA THR A 58 -1.68 -4.26 -1.61
C THR A 58 -0.62 -5.00 -0.80
N ILE A 59 -0.73 -5.00 0.53
CA ILE A 59 0.17 -5.76 1.41
C ILE A 59 0.07 -7.26 1.11
N TRP A 60 -1.12 -7.81 0.95
CA TRP A 60 -1.29 -9.25 0.68
C TRP A 60 -0.62 -9.68 -0.63
N LEU A 61 -0.81 -8.92 -1.71
CA LEU A 61 -0.18 -9.17 -3.01
C LEU A 61 1.34 -9.03 -2.94
N LEU A 62 1.84 -7.97 -2.29
CA LEU A 62 3.28 -7.76 -2.10
C LEU A 62 3.92 -8.89 -1.31
N CYS A 63 3.31 -9.30 -0.20
CA CYS A 63 3.79 -10.42 0.60
C CYS A 63 3.79 -11.72 -0.21
N ALA A 64 2.76 -12.00 -1.02
CA ALA A 64 2.71 -13.18 -1.86
C ALA A 64 3.85 -13.22 -2.90
N ILE A 65 4.11 -12.09 -3.58
CA ILE A 65 5.18 -11.95 -4.57
C ILE A 65 6.55 -12.10 -3.91
N LEU A 66 6.79 -11.37 -2.81
CA LEU A 66 8.06 -11.43 -2.08
C LEU A 66 8.30 -12.84 -1.50
N TYR A 67 7.26 -13.52 -1.03
CA TYR A 67 7.35 -14.89 -0.52
C TYR A 67 7.65 -15.89 -1.63
N ASP A 68 7.06 -15.78 -2.82
CA ASP A 68 7.38 -16.67 -3.95
C ASP A 68 8.83 -16.48 -4.43
N ILE A 69 9.31 -15.23 -4.49
CA ILE A 69 10.71 -14.91 -4.80
C ILE A 69 11.64 -15.50 -3.73
N TYR A 70 11.26 -15.38 -2.45
CA TYR A 70 12.03 -15.92 -1.33
C TYR A 70 12.04 -17.46 -1.32
N LYS A 71 10.91 -18.12 -1.55
CA LYS A 71 10.80 -19.60 -1.49
C LYS A 71 11.44 -20.28 -2.71
N LYS A 72 11.62 -19.56 -3.81
CA LYS A 72 12.40 -20.01 -4.97
C LYS A 72 13.92 -19.91 -4.72
N LEU A 73 14.41 -19.38 -3.59
CA LEU A 73 15.79 -19.61 -3.10
C LEU A 73 16.00 -21.06 -2.69
#